data_AF-A0A2L2NBR5-F1
#
_entry.id   AF-A0A2L2NBR5-F1
#
_cell.length_a   1.000
_cell.length_b   1.000
_cell.length_c   1.000
_cell.angle_alpha   90.00
_cell.angle_beta   90.00
_cell.angle_gamma   90.00
#
_symmetry.space_group_name_H-M   'P 1'
#
loop_
_entity.id
_entity.type
_entity.pdbx_description
1 polymer ?
#
loop_
_entity_poly.entity_id
_entity_poly.type
_entity_poly.pdbx_seq_one_letter_code
_entity_poly.pdbx_strand_id
1 'polypeptide(L)'
;MKQLTGFIPIAALPESTTASAKQQLLETIEWLHKEGAATETNLKLLTAIVESILCSEESYSRFLQCGFDAAIEFFDTNSQNWEFKESMSSSHNPRNWDEYKQLQH
;
A
#
# COMPACT_ATOMS: atom_id res chain seq x y z
N MET A 1 -32.32 13.05 31.99
CA MET A 1 -32.06 12.73 30.58
C MET A 1 -30.74 13.38 30.19
N LYS A 2 -29.69 12.60 29.89
CA LYS A 2 -28.38 13.13 29.46
C LYS A 2 -28.35 13.13 27.93
N GLN A 3 -28.22 14.30 27.31
CA GLN A 3 -28.04 14.43 25.87
C GLN A 3 -26.63 13.93 25.50
N LEU A 4 -26.55 12.88 24.70
CA LEU A 4 -25.31 12.41 24.08
C LEU A 4 -25.09 13.24 22.82
N THR A 5 -24.42 14.39 22.93
CA THR A 5 -23.90 15.10 21.76
C THR A 5 -22.66 14.36 21.27
N GLY A 6 -22.87 13.31 20.48
CA GLY A 6 -21.84 12.48 19.86
C GLY A 6 -21.13 13.18 18.68
N PHE A 7 -20.62 14.38 18.90
CA PHE A 7 -19.72 15.04 17.96
C PHE A 7 -18.37 15.21 18.63
N ILE A 8 -17.45 14.30 18.32
CA ILE A 8 -16.02 14.49 18.61
C ILE A 8 -15.51 15.49 17.54
N PRO A 9 -14.96 16.65 17.94
CA PRO A 9 -14.33 17.56 16.98
C PRO A 9 -13.20 16.85 16.25
N ILE A 10 -13.07 17.03 14.93
CA ILE A 10 -12.01 16.41 14.11
C ILE A 10 -10.60 16.67 14.69
N ALA A 11 -10.42 17.82 15.36
CA ALA A 11 -9.18 18.20 16.06
C ALA A 11 -8.86 17.40 17.34
N ALA A 12 -9.76 16.52 17.79
CA ALA A 12 -9.59 15.66 18.95
C ALA A 12 -9.37 14.17 18.57
N LEU A 13 -9.29 13.87 17.28
CA LEU A 13 -8.86 12.56 16.80
C LEU A 13 -7.33 12.47 16.93
N PRO A 14 -6.77 11.35 17.42
CA PRO A 14 -5.33 11.14 17.42
C PRO A 14 -4.78 11.32 15.99
N GLU A 15 -3.51 11.75 15.86
CA GLU A 15 -2.83 11.81 14.56
C GLU A 15 -3.06 10.50 13.82
N SER A 16 -3.81 10.60 12.72
CA SER A 16 -4.30 9.43 12.01
C SER A 16 -3.12 8.73 11.35
N THR A 17 -2.87 7.48 11.73
CA THR A 17 -2.00 6.54 11.01
C THR A 17 -2.32 6.50 9.51
N THR A 18 -3.58 6.72 9.17
CA THR A 18 -4.08 6.85 7.80
C THR A 18 -3.49 8.06 7.05
N ALA A 19 -3.19 9.17 7.73
CA ALA A 19 -2.54 10.33 7.11
C ALA A 19 -1.10 10.03 6.68
N SER A 20 -0.34 9.31 7.53
CA SER A 20 1.02 8.83 7.20
C SER A 20 1.01 7.79 6.08
N ALA A 21 0.08 6.84 6.15
CA ALA A 21 -0.11 5.79 5.15
C ALA A 21 -0.48 6.37 3.78
N LYS A 22 -1.39 7.36 3.76
CA LYS A 22 -1.77 8.09 2.55
C LYS A 22 -0.58 8.80 1.91
N GLN A 23 0.28 9.43 2.72
CA GLN A 23 1.46 10.12 2.23
C GLN A 23 2.47 9.16 1.59
N GLN A 24 2.73 8.00 2.21
CA GLN A 24 3.61 6.97 1.65
C GLN A 24 3.12 6.44 0.29
N LEU A 25 1.81 6.27 0.12
CA LEU A 25 1.25 5.87 -1.18
C LEU A 25 1.39 6.96 -2.25
N LEU A 26 1.20 8.22 -1.89
CA LEU A 26 1.41 9.33 -2.82
C LEU A 26 2.89 9.41 -3.25
N GLU A 27 3.84 9.24 -2.33
CA GLU A 27 5.27 9.18 -2.64
C GLU A 27 5.60 8.01 -3.59
N THR A 28 4.97 6.84 -3.36
CA THR A 28 5.12 5.66 -4.23
C THR A 28 4.58 5.92 -5.64
N ILE A 29 3.40 6.56 -5.76
CA ILE A 29 2.83 6.95 -7.05
C ILE A 29 3.73 7.95 -7.78
N GLU A 30 4.32 8.90 -7.05
CA GLU A 30 5.27 9.87 -7.60
C GLU A 30 6.55 9.19 -8.12
N TRP A 31 7.04 8.18 -7.41
CA TRP A 31 8.16 7.38 -7.86
C TRP A 31 7.84 6.60 -9.14
N LEU A 32 6.67 5.95 -9.21
CA LEU A 32 6.20 5.24 -10.41
C LEU A 32 6.13 6.16 -11.63
N HIS A 33 5.74 7.42 -11.43
CA HIS A 33 5.74 8.43 -12.48
C HIS A 33 7.16 8.79 -12.95
N LYS A 34 8.09 9.02 -12.02
CA LYS A 34 9.49 9.36 -12.33
C LYS A 34 10.21 8.25 -13.10
N GLU A 35 9.93 6.99 -12.77
CA GLU A 35 10.53 5.82 -13.43
C GLU A 35 9.83 5.44 -14.76
N GLY A 36 8.72 6.10 -15.11
CA GLY A 36 7.91 5.71 -16.27
C GLY A 36 7.30 4.30 -16.16
N ALA A 37 7.15 3.79 -14.94
CA ALA A 37 6.70 2.43 -14.65
C ALA A 37 5.17 2.27 -14.77
N ALA A 38 4.43 3.37 -14.92
CA ALA A 38 2.98 3.38 -15.10
C ALA A 38 2.54 4.46 -16.09
N THR A 39 1.42 4.23 -16.79
CA THR A 39 0.84 5.23 -17.68
C THR A 39 0.20 6.37 -16.89
N GLU A 40 0.04 7.54 -17.52
CA GLU A 40 -0.62 8.68 -16.90
C GLU A 40 -2.05 8.35 -16.43
N THR A 41 -2.77 7.50 -17.18
CA THR A 41 -4.10 7.01 -16.80
C THR A 41 -4.05 6.16 -15.52
N ASN A 42 -3.08 5.25 -15.41
CA ASN A 42 -2.91 4.42 -14.22
C ASN A 42 -2.57 5.28 -13.01
N LEU A 43 -1.64 6.23 -13.16
CA LEU A 43 -1.25 7.15 -12.09
C LEU A 43 -2.44 7.98 -11.59
N LYS A 44 -3.24 8.56 -12.50
CA LYS A 44 -4.46 9.30 -12.14
C LYS A 44 -5.45 8.45 -11.36
N LEU A 45 -5.62 7.19 -11.74
CA LEU A 45 -6.50 6.27 -11.02
C LEU A 45 -5.98 5.98 -9.61
N LEU A 46 -4.68 5.66 -9.48
CA LEU A 46 -4.06 5.39 -8.18
C LEU A 46 -4.15 6.61 -7.25
N THR A 47 -3.85 7.81 -7.75
CA THR A 47 -3.99 9.05 -6.99
C THR A 47 -5.44 9.27 -6.56
N ALA A 48 -6.41 9.09 -7.45
CA ALA A 48 -7.83 9.27 -7.12
C ALA A 48 -8.31 8.29 -6.04
N ILE A 49 -7.80 7.05 -6.03
CA ILE A 49 -8.10 6.05 -5.00
C ILE A 49 -7.54 6.50 -3.64
N VAL A 50 -6.27 6.92 -3.61
CA VAL A 50 -5.58 7.37 -2.39
C VAL A 50 -6.18 8.68 -1.84
N GLU A 51 -6.61 9.58 -2.71
CA GLU A 51 -7.23 10.85 -2.33
C GLU A 51 -8.70 10.73 -1.92
N SER A 52 -9.37 9.64 -2.30
CA SER A 52 -10.78 9.40 -2.02
C SER A 52 -11.11 9.35 -0.53
N ILE A 53 -12.27 9.89 -0.16
CA ILE A 53 -12.91 9.74 1.17
C ILE A 53 -13.17 8.26 1.52
N LEU A 54 -13.15 7.38 0.51
CA LEU A 54 -13.28 5.93 0.68
C LEU A 54 -12.01 5.25 1.21
N CYS A 55 -10.90 5.98 1.37
CA CYS A 55 -9.64 5.47 1.92
C CYS A 55 -9.76 5.18 3.43
N SER A 56 -10.51 4.14 3.78
CA SER A 56 -10.49 3.51 5.10
C SER A 56 -9.24 2.64 5.27
N GLU A 57 -8.89 2.30 6.52
CA GLU A 57 -7.81 1.34 6.79
C GLU A 57 -8.01 0.01 6.04
N GLU A 58 -9.24 -0.48 5.92
CA GLU A 58 -9.56 -1.71 5.19
C GLU A 58 -9.28 -1.57 3.68
N SER A 59 -9.67 -0.45 3.07
CA SER A 59 -9.39 -0.19 1.66
C SER A 59 -7.90 -0.01 1.37
N TYR A 60 -7.17 0.59 2.32
CA TYR A 60 -5.73 0.75 2.28
C TYR A 60 -5.01 -0.61 2.33
N SER A 61 -5.40 -1.48 3.26
CA SER A 61 -4.85 -2.84 3.34
C SER A 61 -5.11 -3.64 2.07
N ARG A 62 -6.30 -3.51 1.46
CA ARG A 62 -6.60 -4.16 0.16
C ARG A 62 -5.75 -3.62 -0.98
N PHE A 63 -5.50 -2.30 -1.01
CA PHE A 63 -4.61 -1.69 -1.97
C PHE A 63 -3.19 -2.26 -1.87
N LEU A 64 -2.65 -2.29 -0.64
CA LEU A 64 -1.32 -2.84 -0.38
C LEU A 64 -1.24 -4.32 -0.79
N GLN A 65 -2.22 -5.14 -0.38
CA GLN A 65 -2.25 -6.55 -0.73
C GLN A 65 -2.22 -6.76 -2.25
N CYS A 66 -3.00 -5.98 -3.01
CA CYS A 66 -2.98 -6.06 -4.47
C CYS A 66 -1.60 -5.72 -5.05
N GLY A 67 -0.90 -4.74 -4.49
CA GLY A 67 0.46 -4.39 -4.87
C GLY A 67 1.46 -5.51 -4.56
N PHE A 68 1.36 -6.13 -3.39
CA PHE A 68 2.21 -7.25 -3.01
C PHE A 68 1.96 -8.49 -3.88
N ASP A 69 0.71 -8.81 -4.16
CA ASP A 69 0.34 -9.95 -5.02
C ASP A 69 0.96 -9.78 -6.42
N ALA A 70 0.86 -8.58 -7.00
CA ALA A 70 1.48 -8.28 -8.28
C ALA A 70 3.01 -8.37 -8.22
N ALA A 71 3.64 -7.80 -7.19
CA ALA A 71 5.10 -7.88 -7.02
C ALA A 71 5.58 -9.33 -6.88
N ILE A 72 4.83 -10.16 -6.16
CA ILE A 72 5.08 -11.59 -6.01
C ILE A 72 4.98 -12.30 -7.36
N GLU A 73 3.93 -12.04 -8.14
CA GLU A 73 3.77 -12.63 -9.47
C GLU A 73 4.92 -12.25 -10.40
N PHE A 74 5.34 -10.98 -10.39
CA PHE A 74 6.52 -10.54 -11.14
C PHE A 74 7.79 -11.24 -10.67
N PHE A 75 8.02 -11.33 -9.36
CA PHE A 75 9.19 -12.03 -8.83
C PHE A 75 9.19 -13.50 -9.26
N ASP A 76 8.09 -14.23 -9.02
CA ASP A 76 7.96 -15.65 -9.34
C ASP A 76 8.16 -15.93 -10.84
N THR A 77 7.69 -15.02 -11.70
CA THR A 77 7.89 -15.11 -13.16
C THR A 77 9.34 -14.87 -13.56
N ASN A 78 10.03 -13.92 -12.93
CA ASN A 78 11.40 -13.55 -13.28
C ASN A 78 12.46 -14.42 -12.60
N SER A 79 12.12 -15.11 -11.51
CA SER A 79 13.04 -15.95 -10.73
C SER A 79 12.91 -17.44 -11.04
N GLN A 80 12.20 -17.84 -12.10
CA GLN A 80 11.94 -19.26 -12.42
C GLN A 80 13.22 -20.11 -12.58
N ASN A 81 14.32 -19.48 -13.01
CA ASN A 81 15.61 -20.15 -13.22
C ASN A 81 16.57 -20.03 -12.04
N TRP A 82 16.16 -19.37 -10.95
CA TRP A 82 17.00 -19.19 -9.77
C TRP A 82 17.01 -20.48 -8.95
N GLU A 83 18.10 -20.72 -8.21
CA GLU A 83 18.07 -21.80 -7.23
C GLU A 83 17.04 -21.51 -6.14
N PHE A 84 16.31 -22.53 -5.68
CA PHE A 84 15.25 -22.36 -4.68
C PHE A 84 15.74 -21.64 -3.41
N LYS A 85 16.94 -21.95 -2.93
CA LYS A 85 17.51 -21.27 -1.75
C LYS A 85 17.84 -19.80 -2.03
N GLU A 86 18.27 -19.49 -3.24
CA GLU A 86 18.57 -18.13 -3.68
C GLU A 86 17.29 -17.30 -3.79
N SER A 87 16.24 -17.83 -4.43
CA SER A 87 14.96 -17.12 -4.56
C SER A 87 14.28 -16.90 -3.20
N MET A 88 14.36 -17.87 -2.28
CA MET A 88 13.75 -17.76 -0.95
C MET A 88 14.49 -16.82 0.00
N SER A 89 15.79 -16.61 -0.17
CA SER A 89 16.59 -15.73 0.71
C SER A 89 16.88 -14.34 0.11
N SER A 90 16.51 -14.13 -1.15
CA SER A 90 16.70 -12.87 -1.86
C SER A 90 15.97 -11.70 -1.21
N SER A 91 16.63 -10.56 -1.10
CA SER A 91 16.01 -9.27 -0.73
C SER A 91 15.03 -8.77 -1.80
N HIS A 92 15.12 -9.29 -3.02
CA HIS A 92 14.19 -8.97 -4.11
C HIS A 92 12.89 -9.78 -4.05
N ASN A 93 12.82 -10.83 -3.21
CA ASN A 93 11.59 -11.59 -3.02
C ASN A 93 10.62 -10.78 -2.13
N PRO A 94 9.46 -10.34 -2.64
CA PRO A 94 8.55 -9.50 -1.86
C PRO A 94 8.02 -10.18 -0.60
N ARG A 95 8.02 -11.52 -0.55
CA ARG A 95 7.64 -12.29 0.64
C ARG A 95 8.60 -12.07 1.82
N ASN A 96 9.81 -11.57 1.56
CA ASN A 96 10.81 -11.26 2.57
C ASN A 96 10.73 -9.82 3.08
N TRP A 97 9.90 -8.95 2.47
CA TRP A 97 9.75 -7.56 2.89
C TRP A 97 8.97 -7.48 4.20
N ASP A 98 9.39 -6.60 5.10
CA ASP A 98 8.82 -6.52 6.45
C ASP A 98 7.38 -6.00 6.42
N GLU A 99 7.07 -5.12 5.48
CA GLU A 99 5.74 -4.59 5.22
C GLU A 99 4.77 -5.70 4.77
N TYR A 100 5.23 -6.65 3.95
CA TYR A 100 4.42 -7.80 3.55
C TYR A 100 4.15 -8.71 4.74
N LYS A 101 5.16 -8.99 5.57
CA LYS A 101 5.01 -9.83 6.77
C LYS A 101 4.01 -9.22 7.76
N GLN A 102 4.03 -7.89 7.91
CA GLN A 102 3.11 -7.17 8.80
C GLN A 102 1.63 -7.29 8.36
N LEU A 103 1.35 -7.48 7.06
CA LEU A 103 -0.02 -7.69 6.56
C LEU A 103 -0.56 -9.11 6.76
N GLN A 104 0.30 -10.08 7.04
CA GLN A 104 -0.09 -11.48 7.24
C GLN A 104 -0.49 -11.81 8.69
N HIS A 105 -0.40 -10.83 9.60
CA HIS A 105 -0.67 -10.95 11.03
C HIS A 105 -1.96 -10.24 11.45
#